data_AF-A0A7X4BZV0-F1
#
_entry.id   AF-A0A7X4BZV0-F1
#
_cell.length_a   1.000
_cell.length_b   1.000
_cell.length_c   1.000
_cell.angle_alpha   90.00
_cell.angle_beta   90.00
_cell.angle_gamma   90.00
#
_symmetry.space_group_name_H-M   'P 1'
#
loop_
_entity.id
_entity.type
_entity.pdbx_description
1 polymer ?
#
loop_
_entity_poly.entity_id
_entity_poly.type
_entity_poly.pdbx_seq_one_letter_code
_entity_poly.pdbx_strand_id
1 'polypeptide(L)'
;MPIELRDLARLPPSIENMAFSKIRVERLPEEEATRFFNGLYEAALLSHDDGDWSRVESYLSDWERDLISRVNPNAISFDSSPWTPFEKPLSEARIALLTTGGAYVRDTQEPYIDDDPSYRVISSTTPASDLAIFHVHYDTSNAEKDINVIFPIERLREMAAEGALGSLSADAFGFMGYIVGDNIPRLMEETAPEVARMLVADRVDAALIGTT
;
A
#
# COMPACT_ATOMS: atom_id res chain seq x y z
N MET A 1 32.90 -10.48 -23.40
CA MET A 1 32.89 -9.01 -23.25
C MET A 1 32.68 -8.76 -21.76
N PRO A 2 33.54 -7.97 -21.08
CA PRO A 2 33.33 -7.66 -19.67
C PRO A 2 32.00 -6.91 -19.52
N ILE A 3 31.22 -7.25 -18.50
CA ILE A 3 30.02 -6.50 -18.13
C ILE A 3 30.51 -5.26 -17.40
N GLU A 4 30.28 -4.08 -17.96
CA GLU A 4 30.65 -2.82 -17.32
C GLU A 4 29.56 -2.39 -16.33
N LEU A 5 29.90 -1.56 -15.33
CA LEU A 5 28.91 -1.09 -14.32
C LEU A 5 27.69 -0.40 -14.97
N ARG A 6 27.92 0.30 -16.09
CA ARG A 6 26.88 0.93 -16.92
C ARG A 6 25.92 -0.06 -17.60
N ASP A 7 26.30 -1.33 -17.72
CA ASP A 7 25.50 -2.38 -18.36
C ASP A 7 24.52 -3.01 -17.36
N LEU A 8 24.69 -2.78 -16.05
CA LEU A 8 23.75 -3.17 -14.98
C LEU A 8 22.53 -2.24 -14.89
N ALA A 9 22.54 -1.12 -15.61
CA ALA A 9 21.77 0.09 -15.30
C ALA A 9 20.41 0.25 -15.99
N ARG A 10 19.99 -0.69 -16.84
CA ARG A 10 18.68 -0.59 -17.51
C ARG A 10 17.83 -1.78 -17.18
N LEU A 11 17.14 -1.67 -16.05
CA LEU A 11 15.97 -2.48 -15.79
C LEU A 11 14.98 -2.27 -16.95
N PRO A 12 14.53 -3.32 -17.66
CA PRO A 12 13.48 -3.17 -18.66
C PRO A 12 12.22 -2.54 -18.03
N PRO A 13 11.39 -1.81 -18.79
CA PRO A 13 10.17 -1.19 -18.26
C PRO A 13 9.25 -2.17 -17.53
N SER A 14 9.27 -3.45 -17.92
CA SER A 14 8.49 -4.52 -17.31
C SER A 14 8.82 -4.80 -15.84
N ILE A 15 9.97 -4.36 -15.32
CA ILE A 15 10.39 -4.61 -13.93
C ILE A 15 10.53 -3.32 -13.11
N GLU A 16 10.15 -2.17 -13.68
CA GLU A 16 10.27 -0.86 -13.02
C GLU A 16 9.39 -0.74 -11.75
N ASN A 17 8.32 -1.55 -11.66
CA ASN A 17 7.40 -1.62 -10.53
C ASN A 17 7.52 -2.92 -9.71
N MET A 18 8.56 -3.74 -9.94
CA MET A 18 8.79 -4.96 -9.14
C MET A 18 9.52 -4.64 -7.82
N ALA A 19 9.46 -5.57 -6.86
CA ALA A 19 10.24 -5.50 -5.63
C ALA A 19 11.73 -5.24 -5.92
N PHE A 20 12.37 -4.42 -5.07
CA PHE A 20 13.78 -4.03 -5.20
C PHE A 20 14.13 -3.19 -6.42
N SER A 21 13.14 -2.78 -7.23
CA SER A 21 13.43 -1.97 -8.40
C SER A 21 14.10 -0.66 -7.98
N LYS A 22 13.81 -0.08 -6.81
CA LYS A 22 14.38 1.23 -6.43
C LYS A 22 15.88 1.19 -6.16
N ILE A 23 16.49 0.00 -6.08
CA ILE A 23 17.94 -0.17 -6.03
C ILE A 23 18.55 0.13 -7.41
N ARG A 24 18.87 1.41 -7.62
CA ARG A 24 19.54 1.91 -8.82
C ARG A 24 21.05 1.97 -8.61
N VAL A 25 21.71 0.81 -8.62
CA VAL A 25 23.16 0.66 -8.32
C VAL A 25 24.03 1.54 -9.22
N GLU A 26 23.57 1.84 -10.44
CA GLU A 26 24.28 2.74 -11.36
C GLU A 26 24.39 4.18 -10.86
N ARG A 27 23.55 4.57 -9.90
CA ARG A 27 23.53 5.91 -9.30
C ARG A 27 24.35 5.98 -8.01
N LEU A 28 24.89 4.85 -7.54
CA LEU A 28 25.67 4.79 -6.30
C LEU A 28 27.14 5.13 -6.56
N PRO A 29 27.83 5.75 -5.59
CA PRO A 29 29.29 5.82 -5.60
C PRO A 29 29.90 4.41 -5.70
N GLU A 30 31.05 4.28 -6.36
CA GLU A 30 31.71 2.99 -6.61
C GLU A 30 31.93 2.16 -5.32
N GLU A 31 32.29 2.81 -4.22
CA GLU A 31 32.45 2.17 -2.91
C GLU A 31 31.13 1.57 -2.38
N GLU A 32 30.01 2.27 -2.57
CA GLU A 32 28.69 1.79 -2.15
C GLU A 32 28.18 0.67 -3.05
N ALA A 33 28.38 0.79 -4.38
CA ALA A 33 28.06 -0.28 -5.32
C ALA A 33 28.86 -1.56 -4.99
N THR A 34 30.14 -1.40 -4.65
CA THR A 34 31.00 -2.53 -4.23
C THR A 34 30.49 -3.16 -2.94
N ARG A 35 30.09 -2.36 -1.95
CA ARG A 35 29.49 -2.85 -0.70
C ARG A 35 28.19 -3.61 -0.97
N PHE A 36 27.33 -3.06 -1.82
CA PHE A 36 26.08 -3.67 -2.23
C PHE A 36 26.32 -5.08 -2.81
N PHE A 37 27.20 -5.21 -3.80
CA PHE A 37 27.46 -6.50 -4.45
C PHE A 37 28.16 -7.50 -3.52
N ASN A 38 29.12 -7.06 -2.70
CA ASN A 38 29.79 -7.96 -1.77
C ASN A 38 28.82 -8.55 -0.74
N GLY A 39 27.96 -7.72 -0.14
CA GLY A 39 26.97 -8.21 0.82
C GLY A 39 25.89 -9.06 0.15
N LEU A 40 25.48 -8.75 -1.08
CA LEU A 40 24.53 -9.58 -1.84
C LEU A 40 25.13 -10.96 -2.13
N TYR A 41 26.41 -11.01 -2.51
CA TYR A 41 27.13 -12.26 -2.75
C TYR A 41 27.25 -13.09 -1.47
N GLU A 42 27.61 -12.47 -0.35
CA GLU A 42 27.68 -13.12 0.95
C GLU A 42 26.32 -13.67 1.39
N ALA A 43 25.25 -12.86 1.28
CA ALA A 43 23.89 -13.30 1.59
C ALA A 43 23.48 -14.50 0.73
N ALA A 44 23.75 -14.47 -0.58
CA ALA A 44 23.45 -15.57 -1.48
C ALA A 44 24.26 -16.84 -1.17
N LEU A 45 25.54 -16.71 -0.79
CA LEU A 45 26.37 -17.85 -0.38
C LEU A 45 25.83 -18.51 0.88
N LEU A 46 25.50 -17.72 1.90
CA LEU A 46 24.95 -18.24 3.16
C LEU A 46 23.57 -18.88 2.93
N SER A 47 22.71 -18.23 2.16
CA SER A 47 21.40 -18.78 1.77
C SER A 47 21.50 -20.07 0.96
N HIS A 48 22.54 -20.23 0.14
CA HIS A 48 22.77 -21.49 -0.57
C HIS A 48 23.19 -22.61 0.39
N ASP A 49 23.95 -22.31 1.44
CA ASP A 49 24.45 -23.31 2.39
C ASP A 49 23.33 -23.97 3.20
N ASP A 50 22.35 -23.17 3.67
CA ASP A 50 21.27 -23.66 4.53
C ASP A 50 19.87 -23.62 3.91
N GLY A 51 19.74 -23.10 2.68
CA GLY A 51 18.48 -23.01 1.93
C GLY A 51 17.58 -21.83 2.31
N ASP A 52 18.00 -20.96 3.24
CA ASP A 52 17.21 -19.84 3.73
C ASP A 52 17.45 -18.56 2.90
N TRP A 53 16.63 -18.36 1.87
CA TRP A 53 16.69 -17.19 0.98
C TRP A 53 16.08 -15.91 1.56
N SER A 54 15.48 -15.96 2.76
CA SER A 54 14.96 -14.76 3.44
C SER A 54 16.07 -13.76 3.76
N ARG A 55 17.34 -14.20 3.83
CA ARG A 55 18.50 -13.29 3.99
C ARG A 55 18.74 -12.41 2.79
N VAL A 56 18.62 -12.96 1.58
CA VAL A 56 18.77 -12.18 0.35
C VAL A 56 17.63 -11.17 0.24
N GLU A 57 16.40 -11.61 0.53
CA GLU A 57 15.24 -10.71 0.60
C GLU A 57 15.48 -9.58 1.61
N SER A 58 15.86 -9.90 2.85
CA SER A 58 16.11 -8.92 3.90
C SER A 58 17.23 -7.94 3.51
N TYR A 59 18.33 -8.44 2.94
CA TYR A 59 19.44 -7.60 2.50
C TYR A 59 19.02 -6.61 1.41
N LEU A 60 18.24 -7.06 0.43
CA LEU A 60 17.72 -6.18 -0.63
C LEU A 60 16.70 -5.19 -0.08
N SER A 61 15.82 -5.61 0.84
CA SER A 61 14.86 -4.72 1.52
C SER A 61 15.55 -3.61 2.30
N ASP A 62 16.63 -3.92 3.02
CA ASP A 62 17.39 -2.93 3.79
C ASP A 62 18.06 -1.89 2.88
N TRP A 63 18.67 -2.33 1.78
CA TRP A 63 19.25 -1.43 0.79
C TRP A 63 18.19 -0.57 0.08
N GLU A 64 17.09 -1.16 -0.34
CA GLU A 64 15.99 -0.42 -0.95
C GLU A 64 15.43 0.64 0.01
N ARG A 65 15.24 0.29 1.29
CA ARG A 65 14.79 1.22 2.34
C ARG A 65 15.78 2.37 2.55
N ASP A 66 17.08 2.09 2.67
CA ASP A 66 18.11 3.11 2.82
C ASP A 66 18.11 4.08 1.63
N LEU A 67 18.09 3.56 0.41
CA LEU A 67 18.08 4.39 -0.79
C LEU A 67 16.80 5.22 -0.93
N ILE A 68 15.64 4.66 -0.61
CA ILE A 68 14.38 5.41 -0.56
C ILE A 68 14.47 6.54 0.47
N SER A 69 15.03 6.27 1.67
CA SER A 69 15.16 7.28 2.73
C SER A 69 16.09 8.44 2.34
N ARG A 70 17.11 8.19 1.51
CA ARG A 70 18.03 9.23 1.00
C ARG A 70 17.36 10.12 -0.04
N VAL A 71 16.48 9.55 -0.86
CA VAL A 71 15.73 10.28 -1.90
C VAL A 71 14.53 11.01 -1.29
N ASN A 72 13.96 10.48 -0.21
CA ASN A 72 12.90 11.09 0.56
C ASN A 72 13.33 11.26 2.03
N PRO A 73 14.15 12.28 2.35
CA PRO A 73 14.61 12.54 3.73
C PRO A 73 13.46 12.90 4.70
N ASN A 74 12.27 13.16 4.17
CA ASN A 74 11.04 13.35 4.93
C ASN A 74 10.20 12.06 5.03
N ALA A 75 10.80 10.89 4.78
CA ALA A 75 10.13 9.61 4.97
C ALA A 75 9.60 9.53 6.40
N ILE A 76 8.28 9.44 6.53
CA ILE A 76 7.61 9.36 7.81
C ILE A 76 8.04 8.06 8.49
N SER A 77 8.62 8.18 9.68
CA SER A 77 8.86 7.04 10.55
C SER A 77 7.98 7.17 11.79
N PHE A 78 7.49 6.05 12.28
CA PHE A 78 6.74 5.97 13.51
C PHE A 78 7.54 5.15 14.51
N ASP A 79 7.81 5.71 15.69
CA ASP A 79 8.53 5.00 16.77
C ASP A 79 7.73 3.83 17.34
N SER A 80 6.41 3.83 17.10
CA SER A 80 5.50 2.77 17.52
C SER A 80 4.31 2.68 16.59
N SER A 81 3.71 1.50 16.51
CA SER A 81 2.40 1.32 15.87
C SER A 81 1.32 1.35 16.94
N PRO A 82 0.23 2.14 16.79
CA PRO A 82 -0.88 2.15 17.73
C PRO A 82 -1.71 0.86 17.59
N TRP A 83 -1.14 -0.26 18.06
CA TRP A 83 -1.80 -1.55 18.02
C TRP A 83 -2.89 -1.62 19.10
N THR A 84 -4.11 -1.92 18.68
CA THR A 84 -5.23 -2.20 19.58
C THR A 84 -5.74 -3.61 19.29
N PRO A 85 -5.69 -4.54 20.26
CA PRO A 85 -6.24 -5.88 20.08
C PRO A 85 -7.72 -5.84 19.69
N PHE A 86 -8.11 -6.66 18.72
CA PHE A 86 -9.50 -6.84 18.34
C PHE A 86 -10.13 -7.96 19.16
N GLU A 87 -10.91 -7.61 20.18
CA GLU A 87 -11.43 -8.56 21.18
C GLU A 87 -12.88 -8.99 20.94
N LYS A 88 -13.60 -8.28 20.06
CA LYS A 88 -15.03 -8.50 19.83
C LYS A 88 -15.26 -9.66 18.84
N PRO A 89 -16.22 -10.56 19.07
CA PRO A 89 -16.62 -11.53 18.05
C PRO A 89 -17.03 -10.83 16.76
N LEU A 90 -16.53 -11.28 15.61
CA LEU A 90 -16.79 -10.62 14.32
C LEU A 90 -18.30 -10.54 14.01
N SER A 91 -19.06 -11.57 14.39
CA SER A 91 -20.52 -11.64 14.27
C SER A 91 -21.28 -10.60 15.09
N GLU A 92 -20.61 -9.91 16.02
CA GLU A 92 -21.18 -8.82 16.83
C GLU A 92 -20.53 -7.47 16.48
N ALA A 93 -19.48 -7.47 15.65
CA ALA A 93 -18.71 -6.29 15.34
C ALA A 93 -19.31 -5.47 14.19
N ARG A 94 -19.17 -4.15 14.29
CA ARG A 94 -19.38 -3.18 13.23
C ARG A 94 -18.04 -2.88 12.58
N ILE A 95 -17.85 -3.33 11.35
CA ILE A 95 -16.59 -3.16 10.62
C ILE A 95 -16.76 -2.06 9.58
N ALA A 96 -15.78 -1.18 9.46
CA ALA A 96 -15.67 -0.26 8.34
C ALA A 96 -14.77 -0.79 7.23
N LEU A 97 -15.02 -0.33 6.01
CA LEU A 97 -14.14 -0.57 4.89
C LEU A 97 -13.45 0.74 4.48
N LEU A 98 -12.14 0.70 4.32
CA LEU A 98 -11.40 1.74 3.65
C LEU A 98 -10.34 1.15 2.72
N THR A 99 -9.89 1.90 1.73
CA THR A 99 -8.82 1.47 0.83
C THR A 99 -7.89 2.61 0.49
N THR A 100 -6.60 2.31 0.38
CA THR A 100 -5.61 3.20 -0.24
C THR A 100 -5.42 2.89 -1.73
N GLY A 101 -6.23 1.99 -2.29
CA GLY A 101 -6.18 1.61 -3.70
C GLY A 101 -6.84 2.60 -4.65
N GLY A 102 -7.28 3.77 -4.19
CA GLY A 102 -7.85 4.79 -5.07
C GLY A 102 -9.28 4.50 -5.54
N ALA A 103 -10.12 3.87 -4.70
CA ALA A 103 -11.53 3.64 -5.02
C ALA A 103 -12.39 4.90 -4.92
N TYR A 104 -13.32 5.05 -5.87
CA TYR A 104 -14.30 6.14 -5.93
C TYR A 104 -15.56 5.70 -6.70
N VAL A 105 -16.64 6.46 -6.58
CA VAL A 105 -17.89 6.24 -7.34
C VAL A 105 -17.81 6.96 -8.68
N ARG A 106 -17.92 6.22 -9.79
CA ARG A 106 -17.92 6.79 -11.14
C ARG A 106 -19.08 7.78 -11.32
N ASP A 107 -18.89 8.71 -12.25
CA ASP A 107 -19.88 9.70 -12.70
C ASP A 107 -20.39 10.69 -11.64
N THR A 108 -20.14 10.46 -10.35
CA THR A 108 -20.61 11.27 -9.22
C THR A 108 -19.47 11.81 -8.36
N GLN A 109 -18.29 11.20 -8.45
CA GLN A 109 -17.08 11.65 -7.76
C GLN A 109 -15.96 11.85 -8.76
N GLU A 110 -15.15 12.88 -8.51
CA GLU A 110 -13.93 13.09 -9.28
C GLU A 110 -12.93 11.96 -8.97
N PRO A 111 -12.28 11.38 -9.99
CA PRO A 111 -11.14 10.49 -9.78
C PRO A 111 -10.05 11.18 -8.96
N TYR A 112 -9.21 10.40 -8.29
CA TYR A 112 -7.98 10.97 -7.74
C TYR A 112 -7.09 11.45 -8.88
N ILE A 113 -6.27 12.47 -8.65
CA ILE A 113 -5.29 12.98 -9.61
C ILE A 113 -3.97 13.14 -8.87
N ASP A 114 -2.88 12.66 -9.46
CA ASP A 114 -1.53 12.76 -8.92
C ASP A 114 -1.45 12.27 -7.45
N ASP A 115 -1.10 13.16 -6.52
CA ASP A 115 -0.92 12.92 -5.09
C ASP A 115 -2.07 13.48 -4.24
N ASP A 116 -3.31 13.42 -4.76
CA ASP A 116 -4.55 13.92 -4.12
C ASP A 116 -4.66 13.46 -2.64
N PRO A 117 -4.54 14.37 -1.66
CA PRO A 117 -4.59 14.02 -0.23
C PRO A 117 -6.02 13.87 0.31
N SER A 118 -7.04 14.06 -0.53
CA SER A 118 -8.44 13.94 -0.13
C SER A 118 -8.92 12.48 -0.11
N TYR A 119 -10.14 12.28 0.39
CA TYR A 119 -10.81 10.99 0.42
C TYR A 119 -12.13 11.04 -0.34
N ARG A 120 -12.70 9.87 -0.60
CA ARG A 120 -14.06 9.71 -1.11
C ARG A 120 -14.89 8.93 -0.11
N VAL A 121 -16.06 9.46 0.23
CA VAL A 121 -17.07 8.75 1.02
C VAL A 121 -17.93 7.94 0.06
N ILE A 122 -18.00 6.63 0.28
CA ILE A 122 -18.68 5.69 -0.61
C ILE A 122 -19.72 4.97 0.24
N SER A 123 -21.01 5.05 -0.13
CA SER A 123 -22.03 4.28 0.56
C SER A 123 -21.66 2.79 0.54
N SER A 124 -21.77 2.11 1.68
CA SER A 124 -21.58 0.66 1.79
C SER A 124 -22.53 -0.16 0.91
N THR A 125 -23.61 0.46 0.44
CA THR A 125 -24.59 -0.13 -0.46
C THR A 125 -24.34 0.16 -1.94
N THR A 126 -23.34 0.99 -2.28
CA THR A 126 -23.00 1.31 -3.69
C THR A 126 -22.73 0.01 -4.47
N PRO A 127 -23.38 -0.20 -5.62
CA PRO A 127 -23.09 -1.35 -6.49
C PRO A 127 -21.63 -1.36 -6.93
N ALA A 128 -20.98 -2.54 -6.94
CA ALA A 128 -19.59 -2.64 -7.40
C ALA A 128 -19.42 -2.19 -8.86
N SER A 129 -20.47 -2.32 -9.68
CA SER A 129 -20.51 -1.82 -11.06
C SER A 129 -20.30 -0.32 -11.19
N ASP A 130 -20.59 0.44 -10.13
CA ASP A 130 -20.56 1.91 -10.13
C ASP A 130 -19.23 2.43 -9.54
N LEU A 131 -18.37 1.53 -9.06
CA LEU A 131 -17.08 1.87 -8.46
C LEU A 131 -15.95 1.79 -9.48
N ALA A 132 -15.05 2.77 -9.48
CA ALA A 132 -13.81 2.74 -10.25
C ALA A 132 -12.62 2.86 -9.32
N ILE A 133 -11.46 2.59 -9.91
CA ILE A 133 -10.16 2.77 -9.30
C ILE A 133 -9.35 3.75 -10.14
N PHE A 134 -8.63 4.65 -9.48
CA PHE A 134 -7.59 5.43 -10.10
C PHE A 134 -6.30 5.37 -9.27
N HIS A 135 -5.23 4.88 -9.88
CA HIS A 135 -3.91 4.89 -9.26
C HIS A 135 -2.80 4.94 -10.32
N VAL A 136 -1.83 5.83 -10.13
CA VAL A 136 -0.78 6.12 -11.13
C VAL A 136 0.39 5.12 -11.14
N HIS A 137 0.57 4.35 -10.06
CA HIS A 137 1.78 3.53 -9.84
C HIS A 137 1.57 2.03 -9.65
N TYR A 138 0.37 1.48 -9.84
CA TYR A 138 0.17 0.02 -9.84
C TYR A 138 -0.76 -0.42 -10.97
N ASP A 139 -0.69 -1.69 -11.36
CA ASP A 139 -1.54 -2.29 -12.39
C ASP A 139 -2.97 -2.50 -11.87
N THR A 140 -3.91 -1.68 -12.33
CA THR A 140 -5.32 -1.71 -11.94
C THR A 140 -6.11 -2.84 -12.60
N SER A 141 -5.53 -3.60 -13.53
CA SER A 141 -6.26 -4.55 -14.38
C SER A 141 -7.01 -5.65 -13.63
N ASN A 142 -6.53 -6.05 -12.45
CA ASN A 142 -7.24 -7.01 -11.60
C ASN A 142 -8.42 -6.35 -10.87
N ALA A 143 -8.22 -5.16 -10.33
CA ALA A 143 -9.27 -4.40 -9.64
C ALA A 143 -10.37 -3.92 -10.60
N GLU A 144 -10.04 -3.68 -11.87
CA GLU A 144 -11.01 -3.38 -12.93
C GLU A 144 -11.91 -4.57 -13.27
N LYS A 145 -11.41 -5.81 -13.12
CA LYS A 145 -12.20 -7.03 -13.32
C LYS A 145 -13.04 -7.37 -12.09
N ASP A 146 -12.46 -7.22 -10.91
CA ASP A 146 -13.14 -7.41 -9.64
C ASP A 146 -12.59 -6.44 -8.60
N ILE A 147 -13.38 -5.41 -8.29
CA ILE A 147 -12.99 -4.39 -7.32
C ILE A 147 -12.82 -4.97 -5.90
N ASN A 148 -13.44 -6.12 -5.62
CA ASN A 148 -13.34 -6.75 -4.30
C ASN A 148 -11.92 -7.22 -3.95
N VAL A 149 -10.99 -7.26 -4.93
CA VAL A 149 -9.57 -7.53 -4.66
C VAL A 149 -8.93 -6.45 -3.79
N ILE A 150 -9.37 -5.19 -3.92
CA ILE A 150 -8.81 -4.05 -3.16
C ILE A 150 -9.86 -3.27 -2.34
N PHE A 151 -11.14 -3.52 -2.62
CA PHE A 151 -12.27 -2.90 -1.94
C PHE A 151 -13.39 -3.94 -1.82
N PRO A 152 -13.26 -4.93 -0.90
CA PRO A 152 -14.14 -6.11 -0.75
C PRO A 152 -15.54 -5.78 -0.19
N ILE A 153 -16.18 -4.76 -0.74
CA ILE A 153 -17.46 -4.22 -0.29
C ILE A 153 -18.61 -5.23 -0.48
N GLU A 154 -18.60 -6.05 -1.54
CA GLU A 154 -19.62 -7.08 -1.73
C GLU A 154 -19.39 -8.26 -0.79
N ARG A 155 -18.13 -8.67 -0.61
CA ARG A 155 -17.76 -9.75 0.32
C ARG A 155 -18.12 -9.40 1.76
N LEU A 156 -17.89 -8.15 2.20
CA LEU A 156 -18.31 -7.71 3.53
C LEU A 156 -19.84 -7.66 3.68
N ARG A 157 -20.57 -7.27 2.63
CA ARG A 157 -22.04 -7.32 2.62
C ARG A 157 -22.57 -8.75 2.72
N GLU A 158 -21.97 -9.69 2.00
CA GLU A 158 -22.29 -11.12 2.07
C GLU A 158 -22.04 -11.66 3.48
N MET A 159 -20.87 -11.39 4.07
CA MET A 159 -20.56 -11.80 5.44
C MET A 159 -21.55 -11.24 6.47
N ALA A 160 -22.01 -10.00 6.28
CA ALA A 160 -23.03 -9.40 7.14
C ALA A 160 -24.40 -10.08 6.95
N ALA A 161 -24.79 -10.39 5.70
CA ALA A 161 -26.03 -11.08 5.40
C ALA A 161 -26.06 -12.52 5.95
N GLU A 162 -24.91 -13.19 5.99
CA GLU A 162 -24.74 -14.53 6.55
C GLU A 162 -24.59 -14.56 8.08
N GLY A 163 -24.45 -13.38 8.72
CA GLY A 163 -24.26 -13.26 10.16
C GLY A 163 -22.84 -13.57 10.65
N ALA A 164 -21.89 -13.77 9.73
CA ALA A 164 -20.46 -13.90 10.06
C ALA A 164 -19.85 -12.57 10.52
N LEU A 165 -20.40 -11.46 10.02
CA LEU A 165 -20.10 -10.08 10.43
C LEU A 165 -21.35 -9.47 11.06
N GLY A 166 -21.20 -8.78 12.19
CA GLY A 166 -22.34 -8.13 12.86
C GLY A 166 -22.98 -7.05 12.01
N SER A 167 -22.19 -6.10 11.52
CA SER A 167 -22.65 -5.13 10.50
C SER A 167 -21.47 -4.48 9.78
N LEU A 168 -21.75 -3.95 8.59
CA LEU A 168 -20.87 -3.03 7.87
C LEU A 168 -21.22 -1.58 8.26
N SER A 169 -20.22 -0.70 8.33
CA SER A 169 -20.41 0.75 8.46
C SER A 169 -21.30 1.28 7.33
N ALA A 170 -22.03 2.37 7.57
CA ALA A 170 -22.90 2.93 6.52
C ALA A 170 -22.07 3.45 5.34
N ASP A 171 -20.92 4.04 5.65
CA ASP A 171 -19.98 4.60 4.70
C ASP A 171 -18.65 3.82 4.72
N ALA A 172 -18.05 3.70 3.54
CA ALA A 172 -16.70 3.24 3.30
C ALA A 172 -15.87 4.39 2.72
N PHE A 173 -14.54 4.27 2.77
CA PHE A 173 -13.64 5.39 2.44
C PHE A 173 -12.58 4.99 1.41
N GLY A 174 -12.45 5.76 0.35
CA GLY A 174 -11.33 5.65 -0.59
C GLY A 174 -10.28 6.73 -0.32
N PHE A 175 -9.02 6.38 -0.52
CA PHE A 175 -7.86 7.28 -0.53
C PHE A 175 -6.95 6.97 -1.71
N MET A 176 -6.20 7.97 -2.17
CA MET A 176 -5.02 7.77 -3.02
C MET A 176 -3.90 7.11 -2.21
N GLY A 177 -3.30 6.04 -2.75
CA GLY A 177 -2.22 5.29 -2.11
C GLY A 177 -0.82 5.87 -2.32
N TYR A 178 -0.67 6.77 -3.29
CA TYR A 178 0.56 7.46 -3.58
C TYR A 178 0.44 8.94 -3.25
N ILE A 179 0.84 9.31 -2.03
CA ILE A 179 0.88 10.70 -1.58
C ILE A 179 2.33 11.05 -1.23
N VAL A 180 2.83 12.14 -1.80
CA VAL A 180 4.24 12.55 -1.70
C VAL A 180 4.37 14.03 -1.39
N GLY A 181 5.58 14.45 -1.00
CA GLY A 181 5.92 15.87 -0.83
C GLY A 181 5.01 16.62 0.14
N ASP A 182 4.53 17.79 -0.31
CA ASP A 182 3.80 18.75 0.52
C ASP A 182 2.37 18.31 0.89
N ASN A 183 1.86 17.25 0.26
CA ASN A 183 0.53 16.70 0.55
C ASN A 183 0.53 15.68 1.71
N ILE A 184 1.72 15.22 2.13
CA ILE A 184 1.86 14.29 3.26
C ILE A 184 1.31 14.87 4.58
N PRO A 185 1.67 16.10 5.02
CA PRO A 185 1.12 16.67 6.25
C PRO A 185 -0.39 16.79 6.22
N ARG A 186 -0.96 17.12 5.04
CA ARG A 186 -2.41 17.22 4.87
C ARG A 186 -3.11 15.88 5.08
N LEU A 187 -2.55 14.78 4.57
CA LEU A 187 -3.04 13.44 4.86
C LEU A 187 -3.00 13.15 6.37
N MET A 188 -1.85 13.36 7.00
CA MET A 188 -1.58 12.98 8.38
C MET A 188 -2.36 13.81 9.41
N GLU A 189 -2.50 15.10 9.18
CA GLU A 189 -3.00 16.06 10.16
C GLU A 189 -4.47 16.45 9.90
N GLU A 190 -4.95 16.32 8.67
CA GLU A 190 -6.31 16.72 8.28
C GLU A 190 -7.17 15.52 7.87
N THR A 191 -6.89 14.92 6.71
CA THR A 191 -7.87 14.04 6.05
C THR A 191 -7.98 12.65 6.67
N ALA A 192 -6.88 12.03 7.09
CA ALA A 192 -6.95 10.77 7.85
C ALA A 192 -7.58 10.97 9.24
N PRO A 193 -7.23 12.02 10.02
CA PRO A 193 -7.94 12.33 11.27
C PRO A 193 -9.42 12.64 11.10
N GLU A 194 -9.84 13.27 9.99
CA GLU A 194 -11.26 13.47 9.67
C GLU A 194 -12.01 12.14 9.54
N VAL A 195 -11.51 11.23 8.71
CA VAL A 195 -12.11 9.90 8.55
C VAL A 195 -12.08 9.13 9.86
N ALA A 196 -11.00 9.19 10.64
CA ALA A 196 -10.92 8.57 11.96
C ALA A 196 -12.03 9.09 12.91
N ARG A 197 -12.32 10.40 12.90
CA ARG A 197 -13.43 10.97 13.68
C ARG A 197 -14.78 10.47 13.20
N MET A 198 -14.99 10.32 11.90
CA MET A 198 -16.22 9.76 11.32
C MET A 198 -16.42 8.30 11.76
N LEU A 199 -15.36 7.49 11.71
CA LEU A 199 -15.36 6.09 12.15
C LEU A 199 -15.69 5.96 13.65
N VAL A 200 -15.08 6.80 14.49
CA VAL A 200 -15.39 6.85 15.94
C VAL A 200 -16.85 7.26 16.17
N ALA A 201 -17.35 8.26 15.43
CA ALA A 201 -18.75 8.70 15.53
C ALA A 201 -19.74 7.61 15.10
N ASP A 202 -19.40 6.81 14.09
CA ASP A 202 -20.18 5.65 13.62
C ASP A 202 -20.00 4.41 14.52
N ARG A 203 -19.23 4.51 15.60
CA ARG A 203 -18.98 3.43 16.57
C ARG A 203 -18.51 2.14 15.90
N VAL A 204 -17.63 2.26 14.91
CA VAL A 204 -17.01 1.10 14.29
C VAL A 204 -16.05 0.45 15.28
N ASP A 205 -16.05 -0.88 15.35
CA ASP A 205 -15.18 -1.64 16.25
C ASP A 205 -13.78 -1.85 15.62
N ALA A 206 -13.72 -1.97 14.29
CA ALA A 206 -12.47 -2.02 13.52
C ALA A 206 -12.69 -1.59 12.06
N ALA A 207 -11.60 -1.30 11.35
CA ALA A 207 -11.60 -1.02 9.92
C ALA A 207 -10.76 -2.06 9.17
N LEU A 208 -11.31 -2.58 8.08
CA LEU A 208 -10.55 -3.33 7.08
C LEU A 208 -9.94 -2.33 6.10
N ILE A 209 -8.62 -2.43 5.90
CA ILE A 209 -7.86 -1.60 4.97
C ILE A 209 -7.49 -2.45 3.75
N GLY A 210 -8.06 -2.14 2.60
CA GLY A 210 -7.61 -2.68 1.32
C GLY A 210 -6.37 -1.93 0.84
N THR A 211 -5.33 -2.66 0.45
CA THR A 211 -4.08 -2.10 -0.10
C THR A 211 -3.81 -2.68 -1.49
N THR A 212 -2.93 -2.02 -2.24
CA THR A 212 -2.48 -2.42 -3.59
C THR A 212 -1.33 -3.41 -3.53
#